data_AF-A0A9R0QUM5-F1
#
_entry.id   AF-A0A9R0QUM5-F1
#
_cell.length_a   1.000
_cell.length_b   1.000
_cell.length_c   1.000
_cell.angle_alpha   90.00
_cell.angle_beta   90.00
_cell.angle_gamma   90.00
#
_symmetry.space_group_name_H-M   'P 1'
#
loop_
_entity.id
_entity.type
_entity.pdbx_description
1 polymer ?
#
loop_
_entity_poly.entity_id
_entity_poly.type
_entity_poly.pdbx_seq_one_letter_code
_entity_poly.pdbx_strand_id
1 'polypeptide(L)'
;MLIGPRDDTRELEQLQSDVMDVTQAMLALPIRLPRTRFYRGLQARKRIMDALRQEISTRRENGLKLDHRDDFLQTLLLKSHMDSPEEALTDEQILDNILTLIIAGQVTTATAITWMVKYLGDNTDLQEKLRSVQLDLASKHNDAPLTLQHLNTMDYAYKTVKESLRMATIVSWFPRVALKDCQVAGN
;
A
#
# COMPACT_ATOMS: atom_id res chain seq x y z
N MET A 1 -10.43 -0.99 0.30
CA MET A 1 -9.61 0.15 0.81
C MET A 1 -8.99 -0.28 2.15
N LEU A 2 -7.84 0.26 2.59
CA LEU A 2 -7.22 -0.19 3.85
C LEU A 2 -8.00 0.29 5.09
N ILE A 3 -8.40 1.56 5.05
CA ILE A 3 -9.26 2.24 6.02
C ILE A 3 -10.28 2.98 5.15
N GLY A 4 -11.55 2.96 5.52
CA GLY A 4 -12.64 3.62 4.79
C GLY A 4 -12.36 5.09 4.48
N PRO A 5 -13.15 5.69 3.56
CA PRO A 5 -12.92 7.05 3.10
C PRO A 5 -12.93 8.03 4.29
N ARG A 6 -11.94 8.92 4.31
CA ARG A 6 -11.93 10.09 5.21
C ARG A 6 -12.45 11.29 4.43
N ASP A 7 -13.43 11.97 4.99
CA ASP A 7 -14.11 13.09 4.32
C ASP A 7 -13.31 14.40 4.40
N ASP A 8 -12.35 14.52 5.32
CA ASP A 8 -11.52 15.73 5.47
C ASP A 8 -10.21 15.63 4.67
N THR A 9 -10.09 16.51 3.66
CA THR A 9 -8.88 16.64 2.82
C THR A 9 -7.63 17.00 3.62
N ARG A 10 -7.76 17.80 4.70
CA ARG A 10 -6.61 18.20 5.53
C ARG A 10 -6.05 17.03 6.33
N GLU A 11 -6.93 16.17 6.84
CA GLU A 11 -6.50 14.96 7.55
C GLU A 11 -5.79 13.99 6.61
N LEU A 12 -6.27 13.87 5.37
CA LEU A 12 -5.62 13.06 4.34
C LEU A 12 -4.23 13.57 3.98
N GLU A 13 -4.09 14.89 3.77
CA GLU A 13 -2.79 15.53 3.50
C GLU A 13 -1.80 15.33 4.66
N GLN A 14 -2.27 15.52 5.91
CA GLN A 14 -1.44 15.30 7.09
C GLN A 14 -1.00 13.83 7.21
N LEU A 15 -1.91 12.87 6.97
CA LEU A 15 -1.60 11.45 6.97
C LEU A 15 -0.58 11.10 5.89
N GLN A 16 -0.74 11.63 4.68
CA GLN A 16 0.20 11.42 3.57
C GLN A 16 1.60 11.96 3.90
N SER A 17 1.66 13.14 4.51
CA SER A 17 2.91 13.75 4.99
C SER A 17 3.57 12.89 6.08
N ASP A 18 2.79 12.40 7.05
CA ASP A 18 3.31 11.55 8.12
C ASP A 18 3.84 10.22 7.58
N VAL A 19 3.15 9.57 6.63
CA VAL A 19 3.63 8.33 5.99
C VAL A 19 4.94 8.57 5.24
N MET A 20 5.09 9.72 4.59
CA MET A 20 6.34 10.10 3.92
C MET A 20 7.48 10.27 4.93
N ASP A 21 7.24 10.95 6.06
CA ASP A 21 8.23 11.10 7.13
C ASP A 21 8.66 9.75 7.72
N VAL A 22 7.72 8.81 7.92
CA VAL A 22 8.04 7.44 8.37
C VAL A 22 8.90 6.72 7.33
N THR A 23 8.51 6.76 6.06
CA THR A 23 9.25 6.10 4.97
C THR A 23 10.67 6.67 4.85
N GLN A 24 10.82 7.99 4.97
CA GLN A 24 12.11 8.64 4.96
C GLN A 24 12.98 8.27 6.16
N ALA A 25 12.38 8.02 7.33
CA ALA A 25 13.11 7.59 8.51
C ALA A 25 13.64 6.16 8.41
N MET A 26 12.98 5.26 7.67
CA MET A 26 13.44 3.88 7.46
C MET A 26 14.82 3.80 6.80
N LEU A 27 15.17 4.78 5.97
CA LEU A 27 16.46 4.89 5.29
C LEU A 27 17.41 5.89 5.96
N ALA A 28 17.01 6.50 7.07
CA ALA A 28 17.82 7.48 7.78
C ALA A 28 18.77 6.82 8.80
N LEU A 29 19.86 7.50 9.14
CA LEU A 29 20.66 7.11 10.30
C LEU A 29 19.78 7.11 11.56
N PRO A 30 19.86 6.07 12.42
CA PRO A 30 18.97 5.90 13.58
C PRO A 30 19.34 6.83 14.76
N ILE A 31 19.50 8.13 14.49
CA ILE A 31 19.91 9.15 15.45
C ILE A 31 18.66 9.87 15.96
N ARG A 32 18.34 9.68 17.25
CA ARG A 32 17.16 10.25 17.94
C ARG A 32 17.39 11.69 18.41
N LEU A 33 17.77 12.58 17.51
CA LEU A 33 17.95 14.00 17.82
C LEU A 33 16.86 14.85 17.18
N PRO A 34 16.36 15.91 17.85
CA PRO A 34 15.43 16.85 17.23
C PRO A 34 15.97 17.35 15.88
N ARG A 35 15.08 17.50 14.89
CA ARG A 35 15.38 17.85 13.48
C ARG A 35 15.93 16.74 12.59
N THR A 36 16.34 15.58 13.11
CA THR A 36 16.75 14.47 12.22
C THR A 36 15.55 13.85 11.52
N ARG A 37 15.77 13.29 10.32
CA ARG A 37 14.73 12.52 9.59
C ARG A 37 14.18 11.37 10.44
N PHE A 38 15.07 10.68 11.15
CA PHE A 38 14.69 9.59 12.05
C PHE A 38 13.77 10.08 13.18
N TYR A 39 14.09 11.19 13.84
CA TYR A 39 13.24 11.76 14.88
C TYR A 39 11.87 12.18 14.33
N ARG A 40 11.81 12.84 13.17
CA ARG A 40 10.53 13.21 12.53
C ARG A 40 9.68 11.99 12.22
N GLY A 41 10.26 10.94 11.65
CA GLY A 41 9.54 9.69 11.37
C GLY A 41 9.03 8.99 12.63
N LEU A 42 9.76 9.05 13.76
CA LEU A 42 9.24 8.53 15.03
C LEU A 42 8.01 9.32 15.52
N GLN A 43 8.03 10.65 15.38
CA GLN A 43 6.87 11.49 15.75
C GLN A 43 5.69 11.26 14.80
N ALA A 44 5.95 11.12 13.49
CA ALA A 44 4.95 10.80 12.50
C ALA A 44 4.32 9.42 12.74
N ARG A 45 5.12 8.39 13.02
CA ARG A 45 4.63 7.07 13.41
C ARG A 45 3.71 7.18 14.63
N LYS A 46 4.09 7.94 15.65
CA LYS A 46 3.25 8.15 16.83
C LYS A 46 1.88 8.74 16.46
N ARG A 47 1.86 9.82 15.67
CA ARG A 47 0.60 10.45 15.21
C ARG A 47 -0.29 9.48 14.43
N ILE A 48 0.28 8.72 13.50
CA ILE A 48 -0.47 7.72 12.72
C ILE A 48 -1.07 6.66 13.64
N MET A 49 -0.25 6.09 14.55
CA MET A 49 -0.71 5.06 15.47
C MET A 49 -1.82 5.57 16.40
N ASP A 50 -1.72 6.81 16.88
CA ASP A 50 -2.74 7.42 17.73
C ASP A 50 -4.07 7.61 16.96
N ALA A 51 -4.00 8.07 15.71
CA ALA A 51 -5.18 8.21 14.85
C ALA A 51 -5.84 6.85 14.53
N LEU A 52 -5.02 5.81 14.28
CA LEU A 52 -5.53 4.46 14.02
C LEU A 52 -6.14 3.82 15.27
N ARG A 53 -5.58 4.07 16.46
CA ARG A 53 -6.17 3.61 17.74
C ARG A 53 -7.53 4.24 17.97
N GLN A 54 -7.65 5.55 17.74
CA GLN A 54 -8.93 6.25 17.85
C GLN A 54 -9.97 5.63 16.90
N GLU A 55 -9.58 5.37 15.65
CA GLU A 55 -10.44 4.72 14.66
C GLU A 55 -10.92 3.34 15.12
N ILE A 56 -10.05 2.49 15.68
CA ILE A 56 -10.43 1.19 16.25
C ILE A 56 -11.43 1.35 17.40
N SER A 57 -11.20 2.31 18.31
CA SER A 57 -12.11 2.59 19.44
C SER A 57 -13.50 2.95 18.95
N THR A 58 -13.59 3.90 18.02
CA THR A 58 -14.87 4.36 17.45
C THR A 58 -15.66 3.22 16.80
N ARG A 59 -14.99 2.34 16.04
CA ARG A 59 -15.67 1.19 15.40
C ARG A 59 -16.20 0.17 16.42
N ARG A 60 -15.48 -0.03 17.52
CA ARG A 60 -15.92 -0.92 18.61
C ARG A 60 -17.10 -0.33 19.38
N GLU A 61 -17.06 0.96 19.69
CA GLU A 61 -18.12 1.70 20.38
C GLU A 61 -19.43 1.69 19.58
N ASN A 62 -19.33 1.85 18.25
CA ASN A 62 -20.49 1.78 17.35
C ASN A 62 -21.03 0.35 17.14
N GLY A 63 -20.34 -0.66 17.69
CA GLY A 63 -20.66 -2.07 17.54
C GLY A 63 -20.10 -2.67 16.26
N LEU A 64 -19.07 -3.51 16.37
CA LEU A 64 -18.34 -4.09 15.22
C LEU A 64 -19.25 -4.77 14.18
N LYS A 65 -20.35 -5.42 14.60
CA LYS A 65 -21.28 -6.10 13.68
C LYS A 65 -22.28 -5.15 13.00
N LEU A 66 -22.44 -3.95 13.55
CA LEU A 66 -23.30 -2.89 13.02
C LEU A 66 -22.51 -1.95 12.10
N ASP A 67 -21.18 -1.95 12.21
CA ASP A 67 -20.30 -1.25 11.28
C ASP A 67 -20.20 -2.04 9.95
N HIS A 68 -20.79 -1.47 8.90
CA HIS A 68 -20.86 -2.04 7.55
C HIS A 68 -19.73 -1.56 6.62
N ARG A 69 -18.66 -0.98 7.15
CA ARG A 69 -17.51 -0.57 6.33
C ARG A 69 -16.84 -1.79 5.69
N ASP A 70 -16.79 -1.80 4.36
CA ASP A 70 -16.07 -2.80 3.59
C ASP A 70 -14.61 -2.39 3.37
N ASP A 71 -13.85 -2.37 4.48
CA ASP A 71 -12.42 -2.09 4.47
C ASP A 71 -11.60 -3.16 5.20
N PHE A 72 -10.29 -3.13 4.95
CA PHE A 72 -9.38 -4.14 5.49
C PHE A 72 -9.28 -4.08 7.02
N LEU A 73 -9.32 -2.88 7.62
CA LEU A 73 -9.34 -2.72 9.07
C LEU A 73 -10.58 -3.38 9.69
N GLN A 74 -11.76 -3.19 9.11
CA GLN A 74 -12.99 -3.82 9.57
C GLN A 74 -12.91 -5.34 9.46
N THR A 75 -12.35 -5.84 8.35
CA THR A 75 -12.13 -7.27 8.13
C THR A 75 -11.22 -7.87 9.23
N LEU A 76 -10.12 -7.19 9.57
CA LEU A 76 -9.21 -7.63 10.64
C LEU A 76 -9.88 -7.61 12.02
N LEU A 77 -10.65 -6.56 12.33
CA LEU A 77 -11.36 -6.44 13.60
C LEU A 77 -12.44 -7.52 13.76
N LEU A 78 -13.21 -7.79 12.71
CA LEU A 78 -14.23 -8.85 12.71
C LEU A 78 -13.60 -10.24 12.88
N LYS A 79 -12.53 -10.51 12.13
CA LYS A 79 -11.82 -11.80 12.22
C LYS A 79 -11.24 -12.00 13.62
N SER A 80 -10.53 -11.01 14.14
CA SER A 80 -9.95 -11.07 15.49
C SER A 80 -11.00 -11.22 16.60
N HIS A 81 -12.24 -10.78 16.38
CA HIS A 81 -13.33 -10.96 17.35
C HIS A 81 -13.95 -12.38 17.29
N MET A 82 -13.81 -13.08 16.16
CA MET A 82 -14.34 -14.44 15.97
C MET A 82 -13.32 -15.54 16.28
N ASP A 83 -12.04 -15.25 16.10
CA ASP A 83 -10.94 -16.19 16.36
C ASP A 83 -10.82 -16.52 17.85
N SER A 84 -10.22 -17.69 18.16
CA SER A 84 -9.89 -18.05 19.54
C SER A 84 -8.89 -17.04 20.14
N PRO A 85 -8.83 -16.85 21.47
CA PRO A 85 -7.92 -15.88 22.07
C PRO A 85 -6.44 -16.07 21.71
N GLU A 86 -6.03 -17.30 21.36
CA GLU A 86 -4.67 -17.63 20.95
C GLU A 86 -4.38 -17.28 19.48
N GLU A 87 -5.42 -17.20 18.64
CA GLU A 87 -5.33 -16.90 17.21
C GLU A 87 -5.68 -15.44 16.88
N ALA A 88 -6.39 -14.76 17.78
CA ALA A 88 -6.80 -13.38 17.64
C ALA A 88 -5.60 -12.42 17.59
N LEU A 89 -5.65 -11.48 16.65
CA LEU A 89 -4.63 -10.43 16.56
C LEU A 89 -4.85 -9.39 17.67
N THR A 90 -3.78 -9.06 18.38
CA THR A 90 -3.79 -7.91 19.29
C THR A 90 -3.97 -6.60 18.52
N ASP A 91 -4.49 -5.57 19.19
CA ASP A 91 -4.65 -4.24 18.59
C ASP A 91 -3.35 -3.70 18.01
N GLU A 92 -2.23 -3.86 18.73
CA GLU A 92 -0.92 -3.43 18.23
C GLU A 92 -0.51 -4.20 16.96
N GLN A 93 -0.79 -5.50 16.86
CA GLN A 93 -0.54 -6.25 15.63
C GLN A 93 -1.44 -5.79 14.47
N ILE A 94 -2.71 -5.49 14.72
CA ILE A 94 -3.62 -4.95 13.69
C ILE A 94 -3.10 -3.61 13.19
N LEU A 95 -2.76 -2.70 14.12
CA LEU A 95 -2.23 -1.38 13.81
C LEU A 95 -0.92 -1.44 13.01
N ASP A 96 0.02 -2.30 13.43
CA ASP A 96 1.30 -2.48 12.74
C ASP A 96 1.11 -3.05 11.31
N ASN A 97 0.16 -3.98 11.11
CA ASN A 97 -0.17 -4.50 9.79
C ASN A 97 -0.75 -3.41 8.88
N ILE A 98 -1.70 -2.61 9.38
CA ILE A 98 -2.29 -1.50 8.63
C ILE A 98 -1.23 -0.48 8.24
N LEU A 99 -0.40 -0.04 9.18
CA LEU A 99 0.69 0.90 8.91
C LEU A 99 1.67 0.35 7.87
N THR A 100 2.05 -0.93 7.99
CA THR A 100 2.95 -1.59 7.04
C THR A 100 2.37 -1.59 5.63
N LEU A 101 1.09 -1.90 5.47
CA LEU A 101 0.42 -1.91 4.17
C LEU A 101 0.29 -0.50 3.56
N ILE A 102 0.02 0.52 4.38
CA ILE A 102 -0.03 1.93 3.93
C ILE A 102 1.34 2.33 3.37
N ILE A 103 2.41 2.10 4.14
CA ILE A 103 3.78 2.45 3.73
C ILE A 103 4.17 1.69 2.46
N ALA A 104 3.92 0.38 2.43
CA ALA A 104 4.27 -0.48 1.30
C ALA A 104 3.54 -0.03 0.02
N GLY A 105 2.24 0.28 0.11
CA GLY A 105 1.42 0.63 -1.04
C GLY A 105 1.67 2.04 -1.59
N GLN A 106 1.99 3.02 -0.74
CA GLN A 106 2.06 4.42 -1.15
C GLN A 106 3.23 4.72 -2.07
N VAL A 107 4.47 4.42 -1.64
CA VAL A 107 5.66 4.85 -2.40
C VAL A 107 5.94 3.91 -3.57
N THR A 108 5.76 2.61 -3.41
CA THR A 108 6.08 1.63 -4.46
C THR A 108 5.13 1.75 -5.66
N THR A 109 3.82 1.80 -5.41
CA THR A 109 2.81 1.91 -6.48
C THR A 109 2.89 3.25 -7.18
N ALA A 110 3.05 4.36 -6.44
CA ALA A 110 3.23 5.67 -7.04
C ALA A 110 4.45 5.70 -7.96
N THR A 111 5.59 5.18 -7.49
CA THR A 111 6.82 5.11 -8.30
C THR A 111 6.64 4.21 -9.53
N ALA A 112 5.96 3.07 -9.40
CA ALA A 112 5.64 2.19 -10.52
C ALA A 112 4.78 2.91 -11.58
N ILE A 113 3.75 3.64 -11.15
CA ILE A 113 2.90 4.43 -12.05
C ILE A 113 3.70 5.55 -12.72
N THR A 114 4.53 6.28 -11.98
CA THR A 114 5.40 7.32 -12.57
C THR A 114 6.28 6.77 -13.68
N TRP A 115 6.91 5.61 -13.47
CA TRP A 115 7.72 4.95 -14.50
C TRP A 115 6.89 4.45 -15.67
N MET A 116 5.71 3.86 -15.42
CA MET A 116 4.80 3.46 -16.50
C MET A 116 4.41 4.64 -17.38
N VAL A 117 4.04 5.78 -16.78
CA VAL A 117 3.71 7.00 -17.53
C VAL A 117 4.92 7.49 -18.34
N LYS A 118 6.12 7.46 -17.76
CA LYS A 118 7.35 7.83 -18.46
C LYS A 118 7.62 6.93 -19.68
N TYR A 119 7.58 5.61 -19.49
CA TYR A 119 7.83 4.66 -20.58
C TYR A 119 6.77 4.74 -21.69
N LEU A 120 5.51 4.95 -21.33
CA LEU A 120 4.44 5.17 -22.31
C LEU A 120 4.64 6.48 -23.08
N GLY A 121 5.05 7.55 -22.40
CA GLY A 121 5.34 8.83 -23.04
C GLY A 121 6.52 8.77 -24.02
N ASP A 122 7.51 7.91 -23.73
CA ASP A 122 8.64 7.67 -24.64
C ASP A 122 8.30 6.73 -25.81
N ASN A 123 7.21 5.97 -25.72
CA ASN A 123 6.81 4.95 -26.69
C ASN A 123 5.34 5.17 -27.12
N THR A 124 5.10 6.20 -27.92
CA THR A 124 3.77 6.63 -28.36
C THR A 124 2.99 5.52 -29.07
N ASP A 125 3.65 4.69 -29.89
CA ASP A 125 3.00 3.56 -30.58
C ASP A 125 2.42 2.54 -29.57
N LEU A 126 3.16 2.29 -28.49
CA LEU A 126 2.73 1.40 -27.42
C LEU A 126 1.57 2.01 -26.64
N GLN A 127 1.64 3.33 -26.38
CA GLN A 127 0.57 4.08 -25.74
C GLN A 127 -0.73 4.05 -26.56
N GLU A 128 -0.66 4.26 -27.87
CA GLU A 128 -1.80 4.21 -28.77
C GLU A 128 -2.42 2.82 -28.82
N LYS A 129 -1.59 1.78 -28.93
CA LYS A 129 -2.06 0.39 -28.88
C LYS A 129 -2.74 0.06 -27.55
N LEU A 130 -2.15 0.46 -26.42
CA LEU A 130 -2.77 0.26 -25.11
C LEU A 130 -4.10 1.00 -25.00
N ARG A 131 -4.17 2.26 -25.49
CA ARG A 131 -5.41 3.04 -25.53
C ARG A 131 -6.48 2.36 -26.37
N SER A 132 -6.14 1.87 -27.55
CA SER A 132 -7.07 1.13 -28.42
C SER A 132 -7.65 -0.10 -27.73
N VAL A 133 -6.80 -0.90 -27.05
CA VAL A 133 -7.25 -2.08 -26.28
C VAL A 133 -8.22 -1.68 -25.16
N GLN A 134 -7.96 -0.59 -24.44
CA GLN A 134 -8.83 -0.12 -23.36
C GLN A 134 -10.17 0.42 -23.88
N LEU A 135 -10.17 1.13 -25.02
CA LEU A 135 -11.40 1.62 -25.65
C LEU A 135 -12.25 0.48 -26.23
N ASP A 136 -11.63 -0.53 -26.84
CA ASP A 136 -12.33 -1.74 -27.30
C ASP A 136 -12.99 -2.47 -26.13
N LEU A 137 -12.29 -2.62 -25.00
CA LEU A 137 -12.86 -3.20 -23.79
C LEU A 137 -14.03 -2.37 -23.25
N ALA A 138 -13.89 -1.04 -23.14
CA ALA A 138 -14.96 -0.16 -22.68
C ALA A 138 -16.22 -0.27 -23.55
N SER A 139 -16.04 -0.25 -24.88
CA SER A 139 -17.16 -0.37 -25.82
C SER A 139 -17.87 -1.74 -25.74
N LYS A 140 -17.13 -2.84 -25.59
CA LYS A 140 -17.71 -4.19 -25.39
C LYS A 140 -18.55 -4.32 -24.12
N HIS A 141 -18.26 -3.48 -23.12
CA HIS A 141 -18.97 -3.48 -21.84
C HIS A 141 -19.92 -2.29 -21.69
N ASN A 142 -20.25 -1.57 -22.78
CA ASN A 142 -21.14 -0.40 -22.76
C ASN A 142 -20.76 0.63 -21.69
N ASP A 143 -19.46 0.90 -21.55
CA ASP A 143 -18.91 1.81 -20.53
C ASP A 143 -19.31 1.47 -19.08
N ALA A 144 -19.68 0.20 -18.82
CA ALA A 144 -19.94 -0.27 -17.47
C ALA A 144 -18.66 -0.16 -16.61
N PRO A 145 -18.80 0.06 -15.28
CA PRO A 145 -17.67 0.09 -14.36
C PRO A 145 -16.77 -1.14 -14.50
N LEU A 146 -15.46 -0.93 -14.41
CA LEU A 146 -14.50 -2.02 -14.43
C LEU A 146 -14.72 -2.97 -13.25
N THR A 147 -14.77 -4.28 -13.55
CA THR A 147 -14.81 -5.36 -12.56
C THR A 147 -13.44 -6.02 -12.47
N LEU A 148 -13.19 -6.79 -11.40
CA LEU A 148 -11.96 -7.58 -11.30
C LEU A 148 -11.83 -8.60 -12.43
N GLN A 149 -12.95 -9.13 -12.92
CA GLN A 149 -12.99 -10.06 -14.04
C GLN A 149 -12.50 -9.41 -15.34
N HIS A 150 -12.77 -8.11 -15.55
CA HIS A 150 -12.25 -7.39 -16.71
C HIS A 150 -10.72 -7.29 -16.69
N LEU A 151 -10.08 -7.22 -15.52
CA LEU A 151 -8.61 -7.16 -15.44
C LEU A 151 -7.94 -8.41 -16.00
N ASN A 152 -8.60 -9.57 -15.89
CA ASN A 152 -8.08 -10.85 -16.40
C ASN A 152 -8.05 -10.92 -17.93
N THR A 153 -8.76 -10.04 -18.63
CA THR A 153 -8.77 -9.99 -20.11
C THR A 153 -7.80 -8.95 -20.66
N MET A 154 -7.16 -8.14 -19.81
CA MET A 154 -6.25 -7.06 -20.21
C MET A 154 -4.79 -7.51 -20.42
N ASP A 155 -4.57 -8.53 -21.25
CA ASP A 155 -3.24 -9.12 -21.48
C ASP A 155 -2.17 -8.09 -21.86
N TYR A 156 -2.52 -7.12 -22.71
CA TYR A 156 -1.58 -6.10 -23.18
C TYR A 156 -1.21 -5.11 -22.07
N ALA A 157 -2.18 -4.72 -21.24
CA ALA A 157 -1.92 -3.87 -20.08
C ALA A 157 -1.04 -4.60 -19.06
N TYR A 158 -1.34 -5.88 -18.81
CA TYR A 158 -0.54 -6.71 -17.90
C TYR A 158 0.91 -6.85 -18.37
N LYS A 159 1.15 -7.04 -19.67
CA LYS A 159 2.51 -7.05 -20.25
C LYS A 159 3.21 -5.70 -20.05
N THR A 160 2.49 -4.59 -20.24
CA THR A 160 3.02 -3.22 -20.04
C THR A 160 3.43 -3.00 -18.59
N VAL A 161 2.60 -3.44 -17.63
CA VAL A 161 2.94 -3.38 -16.19
C VAL A 161 4.18 -4.20 -15.90
N LYS A 162 4.24 -5.45 -16.36
CA LYS A 162 5.41 -6.33 -16.13
C LYS A 162 6.70 -5.73 -16.69
N GLU A 163 6.65 -5.22 -17.92
CA GLU A 163 7.85 -4.65 -18.54
C GLU A 163 8.29 -3.35 -17.85
N SER A 164 7.33 -2.53 -17.44
CA SER A 164 7.64 -1.32 -16.67
C SER A 164 8.29 -1.64 -15.33
N LEU A 165 7.80 -2.67 -14.62
CA LEU A 165 8.42 -3.13 -13.38
C LEU A 165 9.81 -3.73 -13.60
N ARG A 166 10.00 -4.47 -14.70
CA ARG A 166 11.31 -5.05 -15.09
C ARG A 166 12.35 -3.94 -15.35
N MET A 167 11.96 -2.87 -16.04
CA MET A 167 12.86 -1.77 -16.37
C MET A 167 13.11 -0.83 -15.19
N ALA A 168 12.05 -0.46 -14.45
CA ALA A 168 12.14 0.55 -13.39
C ALA A 168 12.85 0.06 -12.12
N THR A 169 12.87 -1.26 -11.86
CA THR A 169 13.46 -1.87 -10.66
C THR A 169 13.12 -1.10 -9.37
N ILE A 170 11.82 -0.99 -9.06
CA ILE A 170 11.27 -0.15 -7.98
C ILE A 170 11.91 -0.46 -6.62
N VAL A 171 12.21 -1.73 -6.35
CA VAL A 171 12.92 -2.18 -5.15
C VAL A 171 14.16 -2.94 -5.61
N SER A 172 15.33 -2.33 -5.45
CA SER A 172 16.58 -2.85 -6.04
C SER A 172 17.25 -3.96 -5.23
N TRP A 173 16.94 -4.09 -3.95
CA TRP A 173 17.58 -5.07 -3.07
C TRP A 173 16.71 -5.41 -1.86
N PHE A 174 16.99 -6.55 -1.24
CA PHE A 174 16.40 -6.93 0.04
C PHE A 174 17.50 -7.40 1.00
N PRO A 175 17.58 -6.85 2.22
CA PRO A 175 18.54 -7.32 3.19
C PRO A 175 18.23 -8.76 3.62
N ARG A 176 19.28 -9.54 3.83
CA ARG A 176 19.22 -10.91 4.36
C ARG A 176 20.34 -11.08 5.38
N VAL A 177 20.08 -11.90 6.40
CA VAL A 177 21.08 -12.31 7.39
C VAL A 177 21.17 -13.83 7.32
N ALA A 178 22.37 -14.36 7.10
CA ALA A 178 22.61 -15.80 7.14
C ALA A 178 22.57 -16.26 8.60
N LEU A 179 21.66 -17.19 8.93
CA LEU A 179 21.53 -17.72 10.30
C LEU A 179 22.56 -18.83 10.59
N LYS A 180 23.18 -19.36 9.54
CA LYS A 180 24.22 -20.41 9.55
C LYS A 180 25.09 -20.21 8.31
N ASP A 181 26.28 -20.79 8.33
CA ASP A 181 27.17 -20.80 7.16
C ASP A 181 26.46 -21.38 5.94
N CYS A 182 26.61 -20.72 4.80
CA CYS A 182 26.02 -21.13 3.54
C CYS A 182 27.06 -21.07 2.42
N GLN A 183 27.08 -22.12 1.59
CA GLN A 183 27.91 -22.18 0.40
C GLN A 183 27.03 -21.84 -0.81
N VAL A 184 27.43 -20.83 -1.59
CA VAL A 184 26.75 -20.44 -2.82
C VAL A 184 27.72 -20.66 -3.97
N ALA A 185 27.28 -21.37 -5.01
CA ALA A 185 28.09 -21.71 -6.20
C ALA A 185 29.39 -22.51 -5.93
N GLY A 186 29.57 -23.06 -4.73
CA GLY A 186 30.63 -24.03 -4.41
C GLY A 186 32.04 -23.44 -4.43
N ASN A 187 32.50 -22.93 -3.28
CA ASN A 187 33.88 -23.03 -2.79
C ASN A 187 33.87 -22.82 -1.28
#